data_AF-A0A1M6FJH3-F1
#
_entry.id   AF-A0A1M6FJH3-F1
#
_cell.length_a   1.000
_cell.length_b   1.000
_cell.length_c   1.000
_cell.angle_alpha   90.00
_cell.angle_beta   90.00
_cell.angle_gamma   90.00
#
_symmetry.space_group_name_H-M   'P 1'
#
loop_
_entity.id
_entity.type
_entity.pdbx_description
1 polymer ?
#
loop_
_entity_poly.entity_id
_entity_poly.type
_entity_poly.pdbx_seq_one_letter_code
_entity_poly.pdbx_strand_id
1 'polypeptide(L)'
;MSDPLFFGYGSLVNLATHDYRDPRPARLPGWRRIWRTTNLRGGAFLSVEPVGGDGAIDGVVAAVPGADWAALDEREGAYARIDVTGTVVHDGPPAPCAVYRVSDSYTDGAGAPAPIWLSYLDVVTQGFLRLFGEAGVERFYATTDNWGPIEDDRAAPRYSRAQVLTGEERALVDRSLAALPR
;
A
#
# COMPACT_ATOMS: atom_id res chain seq x y z
N MET A 1 -27.74 0.64 -7.31
CA MET A 1 -26.70 0.31 -6.32
C MET A 1 -25.44 1.04 -6.75
N SER A 2 -24.73 1.67 -5.82
CA SER A 2 -23.43 2.26 -6.11
C SER A 2 -22.39 1.16 -6.31
N ASP A 3 -21.38 1.41 -7.15
CA ASP A 3 -20.25 0.50 -7.32
C ASP A 3 -19.53 0.33 -5.96
N PRO A 4 -19.06 -0.88 -5.63
CA PRO A 4 -18.25 -1.09 -4.43
C PRO A 4 -16.89 -0.40 -4.60
N LEU A 5 -16.22 -0.16 -3.47
CA LEU A 5 -14.92 0.47 -3.38
C LEU A 5 -13.86 -0.55 -2.95
N PHE A 6 -12.61 -0.33 -3.35
CA PHE A 6 -11.47 -0.89 -2.62
C PHE A 6 -10.75 0.23 -1.86
N PHE A 7 -10.07 -0.13 -0.76
CA PHE A 7 -9.15 0.73 -0.03
C PHE A 7 -7.71 0.29 -0.32
N GLY A 8 -6.94 1.15 -0.99
CA GLY A 8 -5.52 0.97 -1.27
C GLY A 8 -4.65 1.71 -0.25
N TYR A 9 -3.61 1.04 0.27
CA TYR A 9 -2.69 1.60 1.29
C TYR A 9 -1.20 1.53 0.91
N GLY A 10 -0.90 0.94 -0.26
CA GLY A 10 0.44 0.77 -0.81
C GLY A 10 0.51 1.33 -2.22
N SER A 11 0.96 0.52 -3.19
CA SER A 11 1.12 0.97 -4.59
C SER A 11 -0.17 1.50 -5.23
N LEU A 12 -1.33 1.02 -4.80
CA LEU A 12 -2.64 1.49 -5.25
C LEU A 12 -2.88 2.97 -4.91
N VAL A 13 -2.18 3.55 -3.92
CA VAL A 13 -2.26 5.00 -3.64
C VAL A 13 -1.67 5.81 -4.82
N ASN A 14 -0.74 5.22 -5.57
CA ASN A 14 -0.22 5.85 -6.78
C ASN A 14 -1.14 5.57 -7.97
N LEU A 15 -1.94 6.57 -8.32
CA LEU A 15 -2.90 6.52 -9.42
C LEU A 15 -2.26 6.29 -10.79
N ALA A 16 -0.94 6.44 -10.94
CA ALA A 16 -0.23 6.06 -12.17
C ALA A 16 -0.13 4.53 -12.35
N THR A 17 -0.54 3.73 -11.36
CA THR A 17 -0.44 2.26 -11.39
C THR A 17 -1.74 1.55 -11.79
N HIS A 18 -2.83 2.29 -12.05
CA HIS A 18 -4.15 1.75 -12.42
C HIS A 18 -5.05 2.84 -13.03
N ASP A 19 -6.25 2.45 -13.47
CA ASP A 19 -7.25 3.32 -14.11
C ASP A 19 -8.63 3.28 -13.40
N TYR A 20 -8.69 2.75 -12.17
CA TYR A 20 -9.91 2.78 -11.35
C TYR A 20 -10.49 4.20 -11.17
N ARG A 21 -11.82 4.28 -11.14
CA ARG A 21 -12.57 5.55 -11.19
C ARG A 21 -12.83 6.13 -9.80
N ASP A 22 -13.08 7.43 -9.76
CA ASP A 22 -13.43 8.17 -8.53
C ASP A 22 -12.44 7.95 -7.36
N PRO A 23 -11.11 8.07 -7.59
CA PRO A 23 -10.14 7.93 -6.53
C PRO A 23 -10.24 9.09 -5.54
N ARG A 24 -10.35 8.79 -4.25
CA ARG A 24 -10.46 9.78 -3.18
C ARG A 24 -9.52 9.45 -2.02
N PRO A 25 -8.85 10.45 -1.43
CA PRO A 25 -8.15 10.27 -0.16
C PRO A 25 -9.09 9.65 0.88
N ALA A 26 -8.58 8.66 1.62
CA ALA A 26 -9.35 7.95 2.62
C ALA A 26 -8.49 7.59 3.82
N ARG A 27 -9.14 7.28 4.93
CA ARG A 27 -8.50 6.81 6.15
C ARG A 27 -9.20 5.55 6.66
N LEU A 28 -8.41 4.57 7.10
CA LEU A 28 -8.89 3.32 7.68
C LEU A 28 -8.46 3.23 9.16
N PRO A 29 -9.37 3.53 10.11
CA PRO A 29 -9.13 3.40 11.55
C PRO A 29 -9.13 1.94 12.02
N GLY A 30 -8.37 1.63 13.06
CA GLY A 30 -8.19 0.30 13.63
C GLY A 30 -7.15 -0.57 12.91
N TRP A 31 -6.32 0.01 12.04
CA TRP A 31 -5.36 -0.73 11.22
C TRP A 31 -3.96 -0.09 11.23
N ARG A 32 -2.94 -0.90 10.99
CA ARG A 32 -1.55 -0.46 10.70
C ARG A 32 -1.03 -1.15 9.45
N ARG A 33 -0.06 -0.50 8.80
CA ARG A 33 0.71 -1.08 7.69
C ARG A 33 1.88 -1.87 8.25
N ILE A 34 2.23 -2.97 7.60
CA ILE A 34 3.35 -3.81 8.01
C ILE A 34 4.03 -4.44 6.80
N TRP A 35 5.35 -4.40 6.75
CA TRP A 35 6.10 -5.16 5.76
C TRP A 35 6.12 -6.64 6.14
N ARG A 36 5.77 -7.52 5.20
CA ARG A 36 5.70 -8.97 5.40
C ARG A 36 6.66 -9.67 4.44
N THR A 37 7.42 -10.61 4.99
CA THR A 37 8.14 -11.60 4.19
C THR A 37 7.17 -12.70 3.82
N THR A 38 7.20 -13.10 2.56
CA THR A 38 6.37 -14.19 2.04
C THR A 38 7.25 -15.32 1.50
N ASN A 39 6.69 -16.52 1.38
CA ASN A 39 7.26 -17.61 0.58
C ASN A 39 7.13 -17.38 -0.94
N LEU A 40 6.36 -16.36 -1.34
CA LEU A 40 6.34 -15.82 -2.70
C LEU A 40 7.61 -14.98 -2.96
N ARG A 41 7.92 -14.80 -4.24
CA ARG A 41 9.10 -14.10 -4.85
C ARG A 41 9.86 -13.13 -3.92
N GLY A 42 11.18 -13.09 -4.07
CA GLY A 42 12.17 -12.54 -3.13
C GLY A 42 12.18 -11.04 -2.74
N GLY A 43 11.05 -10.35 -2.70
CA GLY A 43 10.90 -9.02 -2.08
C GLY A 43 9.83 -9.03 -0.99
N ALA A 44 9.91 -8.09 -0.04
CA ALA A 44 8.89 -7.90 0.99
C ALA A 44 7.61 -7.28 0.42
N PHE A 45 6.47 -7.71 0.94
CA PHE A 45 5.14 -7.25 0.56
C PHE A 45 4.63 -6.27 1.62
N LEU A 46 4.05 -5.15 1.21
CA LEU A 46 3.37 -4.26 2.16
C LEU A 46 1.98 -4.81 2.44
N SER A 47 1.68 -5.09 3.70
CA SER A 47 0.39 -5.60 4.17
C SER A 47 -0.24 -4.64 5.17
N VAL A 48 -1.44 -5.00 5.66
CA VAL A 48 -2.14 -4.32 6.75
C VAL A 48 -2.64 -5.31 7.79
N GLU A 49 -2.71 -4.86 9.04
CA GLU A 49 -3.21 -5.67 10.16
C GLU A 49 -4.12 -4.86 11.07
N PRO A 50 -5.18 -5.49 11.61
CA PRO A 50 -6.00 -4.85 12.61
C PRO A 50 -5.18 -4.65 13.87
N VAL A 51 -5.37 -3.52 14.53
CA VAL A 51 -4.72 -3.19 15.80
C VAL A 51 -5.74 -2.66 16.80
N GLY A 52 -5.48 -2.90 18.08
CA GLY A 52 -6.23 -2.23 19.14
C GLY A 52 -5.86 -0.74 19.25
N GLY A 53 -6.75 0.04 19.86
CA GLY A 53 -6.49 1.46 20.14
C GLY A 53 -6.80 2.39 18.96
N ASP A 54 -5.98 3.43 18.81
CA ASP A 54 -6.17 4.57 17.92
C ASP A 54 -5.39 4.47 16.59
N GLY A 55 -4.88 3.28 16.26
CA GLY A 55 -4.18 3.04 15.00
C GLY A 55 -5.04 3.41 13.79
N ALA A 56 -4.46 4.04 12.78
CA ALA A 56 -5.14 4.33 11.53
C ALA A 56 -4.13 4.52 10.40
N ILE A 57 -4.55 4.20 9.18
CA ILE A 57 -3.71 4.38 7.99
C ILE A 57 -4.42 5.27 6.96
N ASP A 58 -3.63 6.14 6.34
CA ASP A 58 -4.03 6.90 5.16
C ASP A 58 -3.92 6.02 3.91
N GLY A 59 -4.84 6.20 2.98
CA GLY A 59 -4.90 5.45 1.73
C GLY A 59 -5.83 6.10 0.70
N VAL A 60 -6.22 5.36 -0.32
CA VAL A 60 -7.14 5.81 -1.36
C VAL A 60 -8.33 4.85 -1.43
N VAL A 61 -9.53 5.39 -1.61
CA VAL A 61 -10.65 4.58 -2.13
C VAL A 61 -10.84 4.83 -3.60
N ALA A 62 -11.16 3.80 -4.38
CA ALA A 62 -11.61 3.96 -5.76
C ALA A 62 -12.66 2.91 -6.10
N ALA A 63 -13.53 3.23 -7.07
CA ALA A 63 -14.65 2.39 -7.47
C ALA A 63 -14.19 1.18 -8.29
N VAL A 64 -14.88 0.06 -8.07
CA VAL A 64 -14.78 -1.18 -8.84
C VAL A 64 -16.06 -1.30 -9.69
N PRO A 65 -16.04 -0.83 -10.95
CA PRO A 65 -17.26 -0.73 -11.77
C PRO A 65 -17.95 -2.09 -11.92
N GLY A 66 -19.26 -2.11 -11.69
CA GLY A 66 -20.06 -3.34 -11.84
C GLY A 66 -19.67 -4.47 -10.88
N ALA A 67 -18.90 -4.16 -9.82
CA ALA A 67 -18.28 -5.16 -8.95
C ALA A 67 -17.41 -6.18 -9.69
N ASP A 68 -16.77 -5.77 -10.79
CA ASP A 68 -15.80 -6.59 -11.50
C ASP A 68 -14.45 -6.62 -10.77
N TRP A 69 -14.37 -7.50 -9.79
CA TRP A 69 -13.18 -7.69 -8.97
C TRP A 69 -12.08 -8.48 -9.65
N ALA A 70 -12.35 -9.13 -10.79
CA ALA A 70 -11.44 -10.12 -11.37
C ALA A 70 -10.03 -9.55 -11.64
N ALA A 71 -9.96 -8.36 -12.23
CA ALA A 71 -8.69 -7.69 -12.51
C ALA A 71 -7.93 -7.29 -11.24
N LEU A 72 -8.66 -6.89 -10.17
CA LEU A 72 -8.03 -6.51 -8.91
C LEU A 72 -7.56 -7.73 -8.13
N ASP A 73 -8.36 -8.80 -8.13
CA ASP A 73 -8.02 -10.08 -7.50
C ASP A 73 -6.81 -10.73 -8.19
N GLU A 74 -6.69 -10.64 -9.52
CA GLU A 74 -5.49 -11.09 -10.25
C GLU A 74 -4.26 -10.27 -9.87
N ARG A 75 -4.40 -8.94 -9.80
CA ARG A 75 -3.31 -8.04 -9.38
C ARG A 75 -2.86 -8.32 -7.95
N GLU A 76 -3.79 -8.60 -7.06
CA GLU A 76 -3.57 -8.79 -5.62
C GLU A 76 -3.59 -10.28 -5.23
N GLY A 77 -3.22 -11.20 -6.14
CA GLY A 77 -3.34 -12.65 -5.91
C GLY A 77 -2.55 -13.24 -4.73
N ALA A 78 -1.67 -12.46 -4.10
CA ALA A 78 -0.99 -12.80 -2.84
C ALA A 78 -1.79 -12.40 -1.58
N TYR A 79 -2.94 -11.76 -1.74
CA TYR A 79 -3.70 -11.10 -0.69
C TYR A 79 -5.12 -11.68 -0.60
N ALA A 80 -5.62 -11.77 0.63
CA ALA A 80 -7.03 -12.01 0.93
C ALA A 80 -7.79 -10.68 0.96
N ARG A 81 -8.96 -10.65 0.35
CA ARG A 81 -9.87 -9.50 0.38
C ARG A 81 -10.68 -9.50 1.68
N ILE A 82 -10.54 -8.44 2.46
CA ILE A 82 -11.19 -8.25 3.76
C ILE A 82 -12.24 -7.15 3.65
N ASP A 83 -13.45 -7.43 4.15
CA ASP A 83 -14.52 -6.44 4.22
C ASP A 83 -14.22 -5.38 5.29
N VAL A 84 -14.21 -4.12 4.89
CA VAL A 84 -14.05 -2.94 5.76
C VAL A 84 -15.20 -1.94 5.58
N THR A 85 -16.34 -2.43 5.09
CA THR A 85 -17.56 -1.65 4.91
C THR A 85 -17.96 -0.98 6.22
N GLY A 86 -18.24 0.32 6.16
CA GLY A 86 -18.61 1.14 7.31
C GLY A 86 -17.43 1.58 8.20
N THR A 87 -16.21 1.12 7.94
CA THR A 87 -15.01 1.49 8.73
C THR A 87 -14.18 2.57 8.02
N VAL A 88 -14.14 2.56 6.69
CA VAL A 88 -13.35 3.53 5.90
C VAL A 88 -13.98 4.91 5.93
N VAL A 89 -13.18 5.93 6.22
CA VAL A 89 -13.59 7.35 6.21
C VAL A 89 -13.11 8.00 4.91
N HIS A 90 -14.04 8.55 4.14
CA HIS A 90 -13.79 9.31 2.91
C HIS A 90 -14.93 10.31 2.65
N ASP A 91 -14.77 11.22 1.69
CA ASP A 91 -15.72 12.31 1.36
C ASP A 91 -16.78 11.93 0.31
N GLY A 92 -16.97 10.62 0.09
CA GLY A 92 -17.91 10.06 -0.89
C GLY A 92 -19.16 9.46 -0.24
N PRO A 93 -20.13 9.00 -1.05
CA PRO A 93 -21.29 8.28 -0.53
C PRO A 93 -20.86 6.94 0.09
N PRO A 94 -21.55 6.45 1.13
CA PRO A 94 -21.30 5.12 1.69
C PRO A 94 -21.48 4.03 0.62
N ALA A 95 -20.54 3.10 0.56
CA ALA A 95 -20.57 1.94 -0.33
C ALA A 95 -19.86 0.75 0.33
N PRO A 96 -20.15 -0.50 -0.10
CA PRO A 96 -19.35 -1.65 0.30
C PRO A 96 -17.87 -1.39 -0.03
N CYS A 97 -16.98 -1.71 0.91
CA CYS A 97 -15.56 -1.43 0.74
C CYS A 97 -14.71 -2.61 1.20
N ALA A 98 -13.67 -2.94 0.43
CA ALA A 98 -12.73 -4.01 0.77
C ALA A 98 -11.27 -3.54 0.79
N VAL A 99 -10.44 -4.19 1.60
CA VAL A 99 -8.98 -4.00 1.63
C VAL A 99 -8.29 -5.35 1.40
N TYR A 100 -7.15 -5.36 0.73
CA TYR A 100 -6.36 -6.57 0.49
C TYR A 100 -5.30 -6.72 1.58
N ARG A 101 -5.27 -7.84 2.31
CA ARG A 101 -4.25 -8.17 3.31
C ARG A 101 -3.46 -9.38 2.83
N VAL A 102 -2.13 -9.39 2.94
CA VAL A 102 -1.32 -10.56 2.53
C VAL A 102 -1.88 -11.80 3.18
N SER A 103 -2.14 -12.85 2.39
CA SER A 103 -2.73 -14.09 2.91
C SER A 103 -1.76 -14.79 3.85
N ASP A 104 -2.26 -15.26 5.00
CA ASP A 104 -1.47 -15.96 5.99
C ASP A 104 -0.80 -17.22 5.39
N SER A 105 -1.43 -17.83 4.37
CA SER A 105 -0.88 -18.97 3.59
C SER A 105 0.46 -18.69 2.90
N TYR A 106 0.81 -17.42 2.70
CA TYR A 106 2.07 -17.01 2.09
C TYR A 106 3.09 -16.50 3.11
N THR A 107 2.67 -16.20 4.34
CA THR A 107 3.58 -15.79 5.42
C THR A 107 4.03 -16.95 6.29
N ASP A 108 3.25 -18.04 6.32
CA ASP A 108 3.61 -19.25 7.06
C ASP A 108 4.90 -19.87 6.52
N GLY A 109 5.85 -20.12 7.44
CA GLY A 109 7.15 -20.69 7.10
C GLY A 109 8.08 -19.75 6.33
N ALA A 110 7.76 -18.45 6.25
CA ALA A 110 8.67 -17.45 5.70
C ALA A 110 9.98 -17.41 6.49
N GLY A 111 11.10 -17.40 5.75
CA GLY A 111 12.45 -17.45 6.31
C GLY A 111 12.97 -16.09 6.79
N ALA A 112 14.24 -15.79 6.48
CA ALA A 112 14.84 -14.50 6.81
C ALA A 112 14.07 -13.33 6.13
N PRO A 113 14.08 -12.12 6.73
CA PRO A 113 13.40 -10.96 6.16
C PRO A 113 13.77 -10.71 4.70
N ALA A 114 12.76 -10.71 3.81
CA ALA A 114 12.96 -10.34 2.41
C ALA A 114 13.28 -8.84 2.29
N PRO A 115 14.08 -8.44 1.30
CA PRO A 115 14.39 -7.04 1.08
C PRO A 115 13.17 -6.26 0.57
N ILE A 116 13.04 -5.01 0.98
CA ILE A 116 12.13 -4.04 0.38
C ILE A 116 12.85 -3.41 -0.81
N TRP A 117 12.30 -3.58 -2.01
CA TRP A 117 12.86 -2.99 -3.23
C TRP A 117 12.59 -1.48 -3.26
N LEU A 118 13.62 -0.69 -3.56
CA LEU A 118 13.45 0.76 -3.73
C LEU A 118 12.48 1.10 -4.85
N SER A 119 12.45 0.34 -5.95
CA SER A 119 11.49 0.56 -7.03
C SER A 119 10.02 0.41 -6.58
N TYR A 120 9.76 -0.45 -5.58
CA TYR A 120 8.43 -0.58 -4.99
C TYR A 120 8.14 0.58 -4.03
N LEU A 121 9.08 0.88 -3.14
CA LEU A 121 8.93 1.95 -2.17
C LEU A 121 8.80 3.32 -2.85
N ASP A 122 9.55 3.56 -3.92
CA ASP A 122 9.48 4.75 -4.77
C ASP A 122 8.05 4.99 -5.28
N VAL A 123 7.39 3.93 -5.77
CA VAL A 123 6.00 3.99 -6.26
C VAL A 123 5.04 4.38 -5.13
N VAL A 124 5.19 3.75 -3.97
CA VAL A 124 4.33 4.00 -2.80
C VAL A 124 4.51 5.45 -2.34
N THR A 125 5.76 5.87 -2.10
CA THR A 125 6.09 7.21 -1.64
C THR A 125 5.64 8.29 -2.62
N GLN A 126 5.83 8.09 -3.93
CA GLN A 126 5.33 9.02 -4.94
C GLN A 126 3.79 9.14 -4.91
N GLY A 127 3.07 8.03 -4.68
CA GLY A 127 1.63 8.05 -4.49
C GLY A 127 1.21 8.87 -3.27
N PHE A 128 1.83 8.61 -2.11
CA PHE A 128 1.56 9.36 -0.88
C PHE A 128 1.92 10.85 -1.01
N LEU A 129 3.03 11.18 -1.67
CA LEU A 129 3.42 12.56 -1.92
C LEU A 129 2.36 13.29 -2.76
N ARG A 130 1.88 12.67 -3.84
CA ARG A 130 0.89 13.28 -4.73
C ARG A 130 -0.47 13.47 -4.07
N LEU A 131 -0.90 12.51 -3.25
CA LEU A 131 -2.25 12.51 -2.68
C LEU A 131 -2.33 13.25 -1.33
N PHE A 132 -1.24 13.26 -0.56
CA PHE A 132 -1.22 13.73 0.83
C PHE A 132 -0.07 14.70 1.15
N GLY A 133 0.80 15.02 0.18
CA GLY A 133 1.99 15.84 0.39
C GLY A 133 3.07 15.14 1.23
N GLU A 134 4.13 15.88 1.56
CA GLU A 134 5.24 15.37 2.39
C GLU A 134 4.78 14.89 3.76
N ALA A 135 3.82 15.58 4.38
CA ALA A 135 3.25 15.15 5.65
C ALA A 135 2.59 13.76 5.57
N GLY A 136 2.01 13.40 4.42
CA GLY A 136 1.48 12.07 4.17
C GLY A 136 2.57 11.01 4.03
N VAL A 137 3.68 11.37 3.38
CA VAL A 137 4.87 10.51 3.31
C VAL A 137 5.44 10.28 4.71
N GLU A 138 5.64 11.32 5.51
CA GLU A 138 6.11 11.21 6.88
C GLU A 138 5.24 10.27 7.72
N ARG A 139 3.91 10.42 7.65
CA ARG A 139 2.97 9.49 8.30
C ARG A 139 3.06 8.08 7.75
N PHE A 140 3.24 7.90 6.44
CA PHE A 140 3.45 6.58 5.85
C PHE A 140 4.65 5.86 6.47
N TYR A 141 5.80 6.51 6.55
CA TYR A 141 6.99 5.88 7.14
C TYR A 141 6.84 5.66 8.65
N ALA A 142 6.32 6.65 9.38
CA ALA A 142 6.21 6.60 10.84
C ALA A 142 5.21 5.56 11.37
N THR A 143 4.14 5.25 10.61
CA THR A 143 3.10 4.31 11.04
C THR A 143 3.17 2.95 10.34
N THR A 144 4.23 2.69 9.59
CA THR A 144 4.46 1.39 8.95
C THR A 144 5.44 0.59 9.79
N ASP A 145 5.03 -0.63 10.13
CA ASP A 145 5.78 -1.53 11.01
C ASP A 145 6.65 -2.51 10.20
N ASN A 146 7.59 -3.13 10.92
CA ASN A 146 8.46 -4.21 10.43
C ASN A 146 9.33 -3.85 9.21
N TRP A 147 9.84 -2.61 9.15
CA TRP A 147 10.86 -2.24 8.17
C TRP A 147 12.03 -3.24 8.20
N GLY A 148 12.51 -3.60 7.01
CA GLY A 148 13.54 -4.61 6.81
C GLY A 148 14.70 -4.11 5.93
N PRO A 149 15.56 -5.02 5.45
CA PRO A 149 16.64 -4.67 4.53
C PRO A 149 16.10 -3.94 3.30
N ILE A 150 16.78 -2.87 2.89
CA ILE A 150 16.44 -2.14 1.67
C ILE A 150 17.37 -2.58 0.54
N GLU A 151 16.81 -2.95 -0.61
CA GLU A 151 17.58 -3.28 -1.80
C GLU A 151 17.38 -2.19 -2.86
N ASP A 152 18.47 -1.55 -3.27
CA ASP A 152 18.46 -0.60 -4.38
C ASP A 152 18.44 -1.35 -5.71
N ASP A 153 17.24 -1.46 -6.28
CA ASP A 153 16.99 -2.02 -7.60
C ASP A 153 16.62 -0.95 -8.64
N ARG A 154 16.86 0.34 -8.37
CA ARG A 154 16.42 1.45 -9.25
C ARG A 154 17.03 1.40 -10.65
N ALA A 155 18.23 0.82 -10.80
CA ALA A 155 18.89 0.64 -12.09
C ALA A 155 18.26 -0.48 -12.95
N ALA A 156 17.61 -1.46 -12.31
CA ALA A 156 16.91 -2.56 -12.97
C ALA A 156 15.68 -2.97 -12.13
N PRO A 157 14.60 -2.17 -12.17
CA PRO A 157 13.46 -2.33 -11.28
C PRO A 157 12.85 -3.72 -11.34
N ARG A 158 12.71 -4.35 -10.17
CA ARG A 158 12.04 -5.66 -10.03
C ARG A 158 10.54 -5.52 -9.82
N TYR A 159 10.09 -4.38 -9.29
CA TYR A 159 8.68 -4.11 -9.14
C TYR A 159 8.06 -3.81 -10.52
N SER A 160 7.09 -4.63 -10.94
CA SER A 160 6.53 -4.60 -12.30
C SER A 160 5.79 -3.31 -12.67
N ARG A 161 5.42 -2.50 -11.67
CA ARG A 161 4.74 -1.21 -11.84
C ARG A 161 5.61 -0.04 -11.38
N ALA A 162 6.93 -0.19 -11.40
CA ALA A 162 7.88 0.86 -11.08
C ALA A 162 7.57 2.16 -11.85
N GLN A 163 7.68 3.29 -11.18
CA GLN A 163 7.46 4.62 -11.77
C GLN A 163 8.79 5.34 -11.97
N VAL A 164 8.81 6.28 -12.91
CA VAL A 164 9.91 7.24 -13.01
C VAL A 164 9.69 8.32 -11.95
N LEU A 165 10.70 8.52 -11.11
CA LEU A 165 10.72 9.57 -10.09
C LEU A 165 11.62 10.72 -10.51
N THR A 166 11.26 11.93 -10.10
CA THR A 166 12.15 13.10 -10.19
C THR A 166 13.31 12.96 -9.19
N GLY A 167 14.34 13.80 -9.34
CA GLY A 167 15.44 13.84 -8.37
C GLY A 167 14.97 14.21 -6.95
N GLU A 168 13.99 15.11 -6.85
CA GLU A 168 13.37 15.51 -5.57
C GLU A 168 12.57 14.37 -4.94
N GLU A 169 11.77 13.65 -5.73
CA GLU A 169 11.00 12.50 -5.25
C GLU A 169 11.94 11.38 -4.75
N ARG A 170 13.05 11.10 -5.44
CA ARG A 170 14.06 10.14 -4.96
C ARG A 170 14.74 10.60 -3.68
N ALA A 171 15.13 11.88 -3.61
CA ALA A 171 15.73 12.44 -2.41
C ALA A 171 14.79 12.38 -1.20
N LEU A 172 13.47 12.53 -1.42
CA LEU A 172 12.46 12.34 -0.39
C LEU A 172 12.40 10.88 0.10
N VAL A 173 12.44 9.90 -0.79
CA VAL A 173 12.50 8.48 -0.38
C VAL A 173 13.74 8.21 0.45
N ASP A 174 14.90 8.68 -0.01
CA ASP A 174 16.19 8.42 0.63
C ASP A 174 16.29 9.08 2.02
N ARG A 175 15.81 10.33 2.17
CA ARG A 175 15.77 11.01 3.48
C ARG A 175 14.77 10.36 4.44
N SER A 176 13.61 9.91 3.95
CA SER A 176 12.61 9.24 4.79
C SER A 176 13.11 7.88 5.29
N LEU A 177 13.83 7.13 4.46
CA LEU A 177 14.51 5.90 4.89
C LEU A 177 15.61 6.16 5.93
N ALA A 178 16.43 7.19 5.72
CA ALA A 178 17.51 7.54 6.65
C ALA A 178 17.00 8.00 8.02
N ALA A 179 15.74 8.46 8.10
CA ALA A 179 15.08 8.90 9.32
C ALA A 179 14.38 7.76 10.11
N LEU A 180 14.33 6.54 9.57
CA LEU A 180 13.75 5.41 10.30
C LEU A 180 14.57 5.09 11.57
N PRO A 181 13.89 4.72 12.69
CA PRO A 181 14.58 4.28 13.89
C PRO A 181 15.43 3.03 13.60
N ARG A 182 16.65 2.99 14.15
CA ARG A 182 17.58 1.87 14.02
C ARG A 182 17.32 0.78 15.06
#